data_AF-A0A9D7MVF0-F1
#
_entry.id   AF-A0A9D7MVF0-F1
#
_cell.length_a   1.000
_cell.length_b   1.000
_cell.length_c   1.000
_cell.angle_alpha   90.00
_cell.angle_beta   90.00
_cell.angle_gamma   90.00
#
_symmetry.space_group_name_H-M   'P 1'
#
loop_
_entity.id
_entity.type
_entity.pdbx_description
1 polymer ?
#
loop_
_entity_poly.entity_id
_entity_poly.type
_entity_poly.pdbx_seq_one_letter_code
_entity_poly.pdbx_strand_id
1 'polypeptide(L)'
;MTHTCNHSTPEAIYPFDARGVAKRFRHAAIFGALDSLTPGETMRFVNDHDPLPLLHQLHARYGDGLGIAYLQREPGAIVIDFTRQSIAP
;
A
#
# COMPACT_ATOMS: atom_id res chain seq x y z
N MET A 1 -23.93 -11.86 15.40
CA MET A 1 -24.01 -10.77 14.42
C MET A 1 -22.67 -10.70 13.69
N THR A 2 -22.49 -11.51 12.67
CA THR A 2 -21.27 -11.57 11.86
C THR A 2 -21.47 -10.67 10.65
N HIS A 3 -20.91 -9.45 10.69
CA HIS A 3 -20.82 -8.60 9.52
C HIS A 3 -19.64 -9.09 8.67
N THR A 4 -19.87 -10.08 7.82
CA THR A 4 -18.93 -10.42 6.75
C THR A 4 -19.12 -9.42 5.62
N CYS A 5 -18.43 -8.29 5.69
CA CYS A 5 -18.28 -7.41 4.54
C CYS A 5 -17.23 -8.04 3.60
N ASN A 6 -17.61 -9.08 2.85
CA ASN A 6 -16.73 -9.71 1.86
C ASN A 6 -16.68 -8.86 0.58
N HIS A 7 -16.01 -7.71 0.62
CA HIS A 7 -15.64 -6.97 -0.58
C HIS A 7 -14.35 -7.55 -1.19
N SER A 8 -14.39 -8.83 -1.60
CA SER A 8 -13.30 -9.47 -2.35
C SER A 8 -13.48 -9.22 -3.85
N THR A 9 -13.35 -7.97 -4.27
CA THR A 9 -13.08 -7.67 -5.68
C THR A 9 -11.56 -7.58 -5.83
N PRO A 10 -10.91 -8.48 -6.58
CA PRO A 10 -9.45 -8.50 -6.75
C PRO A 10 -8.89 -7.26 -7.46
N GLU A 11 -9.72 -6.27 -7.83
CA GLU A 11 -9.33 -4.96 -8.35
C GLU A 11 -9.67 -3.81 -7.38
N ALA A 12 -9.99 -4.10 -6.12
CA ALA A 12 -10.30 -3.07 -5.14
C ALA A 12 -9.07 -2.17 -4.87
N ILE A 13 -9.29 -0.86 -4.91
CA ILE A 13 -8.29 0.16 -4.62
C ILE A 13 -8.64 0.84 -3.29
N TYR A 14 -7.81 0.63 -2.28
CA TYR A 14 -7.97 1.18 -0.94
C TYR A 14 -7.10 2.43 -0.75
N PRO A 15 -7.67 3.62 -0.55
CA PRO A 15 -6.88 4.83 -0.33
C PRO A 15 -6.20 4.82 1.04
N PHE A 16 -4.93 5.21 1.07
CA PHE A 16 -4.13 5.40 2.27
C PHE A 16 -3.41 6.76 2.22
N ASP A 17 -3.92 7.74 2.96
CA ASP A 17 -3.27 9.05 3.08
C ASP A 17 -2.30 9.07 4.26
N ALA A 18 -1.00 8.93 3.97
CA ALA A 18 0.03 8.91 5.00
C ALA A 18 0.21 10.26 5.71
N ARG A 19 -0.25 11.35 5.11
CA ARG A 19 -0.16 12.70 5.69
C ARG A 19 -1.05 12.83 6.93
N GLY A 20 -2.17 12.10 6.95
CA GLY A 20 -3.08 12.03 8.10
C GLY A 20 -2.59 11.14 9.24
N VAL A 21 -1.57 10.29 9.02
CA VAL A 21 -1.08 9.35 10.02
C VAL A 21 0.15 9.92 10.75
N ALA A 22 0.04 10.02 12.07
CA ALA A 22 1.14 10.49 12.92
C ALA A 22 2.40 9.63 12.71
N LYS A 23 3.57 10.29 12.65
CA LYS A 23 4.87 9.68 12.31
C LYS A 23 5.18 8.39 13.08
N ARG A 24 4.88 8.36 14.38
CA ARG A 24 5.13 7.20 15.26
C ARG A 24 4.30 5.95 14.90
N PHE A 25 3.16 6.11 14.25
CA PHE A 25 2.27 5.02 13.86
C PHE A 25 2.33 4.69 12.37
N ARG A 26 2.86 5.61 11.56
CA ARG A 26 2.85 5.51 10.09
C ARG A 26 3.42 4.20 9.56
N HIS A 27 4.57 3.77 10.06
CA HIS A 27 5.17 2.50 9.63
C HIS A 27 4.24 1.32 9.92
N ALA A 28 3.80 1.16 11.17
CA ALA A 28 2.91 0.07 11.56
C ALA A 28 1.60 0.07 10.75
N ALA A 29 1.02 1.25 10.49
CA ALA A 29 -0.20 1.38 9.70
C ALA A 29 -0.01 0.99 8.23
N ILE A 30 1.09 1.40 7.59
CA ILE A 30 1.40 1.06 6.20
C ILE A 30 1.59 -0.45 6.06
N PHE A 31 2.42 -1.05 6.91
CA PHE A 31 2.68 -2.49 6.86
C PHE A 31 1.41 -3.30 7.15
N GLY A 32 0.64 -2.92 8.17
CA GLY A 32 -0.62 -3.58 8.50
C GLY A 32 -1.65 -3.50 7.37
N ALA A 33 -1.75 -2.36 6.69
CA ALA A 33 -2.62 -2.18 5.54
C ALA A 33 -2.19 -3.08 4.37
N LEU A 34 -0.88 -3.14 4.06
CA LEU A 34 -0.34 -4.00 3.01
C LEU A 34 -0.51 -5.50 3.32
N ASP A 35 -0.29 -5.92 4.57
CA ASP A 35 -0.49 -7.31 5.00
C ASP A 35 -1.97 -7.73 4.96
N SER A 36 -2.90 -6.77 4.97
CA SER A 36 -4.34 -7.04 4.89
C SER A 36 -4.84 -7.22 3.46
N LEU A 37 -4.04 -6.87 2.44
CA LEU A 37 -4.43 -6.98 1.03
C LEU A 37 -4.46 -8.44 0.58
N THR A 38 -5.50 -8.81 -0.15
CA THR A 38 -5.55 -10.06 -0.92
C THR A 38 -4.86 -9.89 -2.28
N PRO A 39 -4.35 -10.98 -2.91
CA PRO A 39 -3.72 -10.87 -4.23
C PRO A 39 -4.64 -10.21 -5.27
N GLY A 40 -4.09 -9.21 -5.97
CA GLY A 40 -4.80 -8.33 -6.90
C GLY A 40 -5.20 -6.98 -6.28
N GLU A 41 -5.49 -6.94 -4.98
CA GLU A 41 -5.90 -5.70 -4.33
C GLU A 41 -4.76 -4.69 -4.25
N THR A 42 -5.14 -3.41 -4.29
CA THR A 42 -4.21 -2.29 -4.34
C THR A 42 -4.46 -1.33 -3.20
N MET A 43 -3.39 -0.92 -2.52
CA MET A 43 -3.41 0.24 -1.63
C MET A 43 -2.87 1.46 -2.38
N ARG A 44 -3.69 2.50 -2.55
CA ARG A 44 -3.29 3.79 -3.12
C ARG A 44 -2.72 4.69 -2.04
N PHE A 45 -1.41 4.76 -1.97
CA PHE A 45 -0.66 5.53 -1.00
C PHE A 45 -0.46 6.98 -1.47
N VAL A 46 -0.75 7.94 -0.59
CA VAL A 46 -0.53 9.38 -0.82
C VAL A 46 0.41 9.95 0.24
N ASN A 47 1.43 10.69 -0.20
CA ASN A 47 2.39 11.36 0.68
C ASN A 47 2.87 12.70 0.07
N ASP A 48 3.39 13.59 0.92
CA ASP A 48 3.89 14.91 0.51
C ASP A 48 5.31 14.88 -0.11
N HIS A 49 6.08 13.82 0.13
CA HIS A 49 7.44 13.62 -0.40
C HIS A 49 7.69 12.18 -0.83
N ASP A 50 8.72 11.96 -1.64
CA ASP A 50 9.04 10.62 -2.16
C ASP A 50 9.55 9.71 -1.01
N PRO A 51 8.86 8.61 -0.69
CA PRO A 51 9.17 7.80 0.47
C PRO A 51 10.25 6.75 0.16
N LEU A 52 11.38 7.13 -0.46
CA LEU A 52 12.44 6.21 -0.88
C LEU A 52 12.87 5.21 0.22
N PRO A 53 13.11 5.62 1.49
CA PRO A 53 13.49 4.68 2.55
C PRO A 53 12.41 3.64 2.85
N LEU A 54 11.12 3.99 2.70
CA LEU A 54 10.01 3.06 2.85
C LEU A 54 9.98 2.08 1.68
N LEU A 55 10.17 2.56 0.44
CA LEU A 55 10.18 1.69 -0.75
C LEU A 55 11.28 0.62 -0.66
N HIS A 56 12.47 0.98 -0.18
CA HIS A 56 13.52 0.01 0.09
C HIS A 56 13.10 -1.04 1.13
N GLN A 57 12.42 -0.63 2.21
CA GLN A 57 11.93 -1.57 3.24
C GLN A 57 10.81 -2.48 2.70
N LEU A 58 9.91 -1.93 1.89
CA LEU A 58 8.84 -2.71 1.25
C LEU A 58 9.40 -3.73 0.29
N HIS A 59 10.37 -3.34 -0.55
CA HIS A 59 11.03 -4.27 -1.47
C HIS A 59 11.78 -5.37 -0.70
N ALA A 60 12.51 -5.03 0.36
CA ALA A 60 13.22 -6.01 1.18
C ALA A 60 12.28 -7.00 1.89
N ARG A 61 11.07 -6.55 2.28
CA ARG A 61 10.09 -7.39 2.99
C ARG A 61 9.21 -8.23 2.07
N TYR A 62 8.74 -7.66 0.98
CA TYR A 62 7.71 -8.27 0.12
C TYR A 62 8.25 -8.78 -1.22
N GLY A 63 9.41 -8.30 -1.67
CA GLY A 63 10.02 -8.68 -2.95
C GLY A 63 9.02 -8.60 -4.11
N ASP A 64 8.98 -9.65 -4.92
CA ASP A 64 8.07 -9.78 -6.07
C ASP A 64 6.59 -9.95 -5.66
N GLY A 65 6.31 -10.16 -4.38
CA GLY A 65 4.94 -10.24 -3.84
C GLY A 65 4.24 -8.88 -3.75
N LEU A 66 4.91 -7.78 -4.05
CA LEU A 66 4.35 -6.42 -4.04
C LEU A 66 4.75 -5.63 -5.29
N GLY A 67 3.76 -5.30 -6.11
CA GLY A 67 3.91 -4.36 -7.22
C GLY A 67 3.92 -2.93 -6.69
N ILE A 68 4.80 -2.10 -7.25
CA ILE A 68 4.94 -0.69 -6.89
C ILE A 68 4.81 0.13 -8.18
N ALA A 69 3.76 0.93 -8.31
CA ALA A 69 3.52 1.78 -9.47
C ALA A 69 3.33 3.25 -9.05
N TYR A 70 4.18 4.14 -9.52
CA TYR A 70 3.98 5.58 -9.34
C TYR A 70 2.87 6.05 -10.27
N LEU A 71 1.81 6.65 -9.71
CA LEU A 71 0.79 7.36 -10.48
C LEU A 71 1.12 8.85 -10.60
N GLN A 72 1.78 9.40 -9.56
CA GLN A 72 2.24 10.77 -9.54
C GLN A 72 3.51 10.87 -8.69
N ARG A 73 4.52 11.58 -9.19
CA ARG A 73 5.82 11.74 -8.53
C ARG A 73 6.29 13.21 -8.58
N GLU A 74 5.42 14.11 -8.15
CA GLU A 74 5.71 15.54 -8.13
C GLU A 74 5.92 16.03 -6.68
N PRO A 75 6.77 17.04 -6.43
CA PRO A 75 6.94 17.62 -5.11
C PRO A 75 5.60 18.07 -4.50
N GLY A 76 5.28 17.60 -3.29
CA GLY A 76 4.00 17.88 -2.61
C GLY A 76 2.84 16.95 -2.98
N ALA A 77 2.99 16.12 -4.01
CA ALA A 77 1.97 15.20 -4.47
C ALA A 77 2.59 13.89 -5.01
N ILE A 78 2.89 12.98 -4.08
CA ILE A 78 3.34 11.62 -4.40
C ILE A 78 2.17 10.66 -4.24
N VAL A 79 1.85 9.94 -5.32
CA VAL A 79 0.82 8.91 -5.34
C VAL A 79 1.41 7.62 -5.89
N ILE A 80 1.31 6.55 -5.11
CA ILE A 80 1.88 5.24 -5.43
C ILE A 80 0.80 4.18 -5.20
N ASP A 81 0.58 3.34 -6.20
CA ASP A 81 -0.23 2.14 -6.05
C ASP A 81 0.68 0.97 -5.64
N PHE A 82 0.36 0.39 -4.48
CA PHE A 82 0.98 -0.82 -3.96
C PHE A 82 0.02 -1.98 -4.16
N THR A 83 0.33 -2.89 -5.08
CA THR A 83 -0.56 -3.99 -5.48
C THR A 83 -0.02 -5.31 -4.99
N ARG A 84 -0.80 -6.06 -4.21
CA ARG A 84 -0.42 -7.40 -3.77
C ARG A 84 -0.37 -8.35 -4.97
N GLN A 85 0.80 -8.91 -5.26
CA GLN A 85 0.95 -9.84 -6.38
C GLN A 85 0.57 -11.26 -5.95
N SER A 86 -0.05 -12.00 -6.86
CA SER A 86 -0.15 -13.45 -6.73
C SER A 86 1.18 -14.05 -7.18
N ILE A 87 2.05 -14.39 -6.23
CA ILE A 87 3.24 -15.19 -6.52
C ILE A 87 2.77 -16.63 -6.78
N ALA A 88 2.82 -17.05 -8.04
CA ALA A 88 2.66 -18.46 -8.39
C ALA A 88 3.83 -19.26 -7.78
N PRO A 89 3.58 -20.47 -7.24
CA PRO A 89 4.60 -21.30 -6.60
C PRO A 89 5.65 -21.83 -7.58
#